data_AF-A0A3B8U813-F1
#
_entry.id   AF-A0A3B8U813-F1
#
_cell.length_a   1.000
_cell.length_b   1.000
_cell.length_c   1.000
_cell.angle_alpha   90.00
_cell.angle_beta   90.00
_cell.angle_gamma   90.00
#
_symmetry.space_group_name_H-M   'P 1'
#
loop_
_entity.id
_entity.type
_entity.pdbx_description
1 polymer ?
#
loop_
_entity_poly.entity_id
_entity_poly.type
_entity_poly.pdbx_seq_one_letter_code
_entity_poly.pdbx_strand_id
1 'polypeptide(L)'
;MLCFRYQQAGDFVENKFELLRPWVNDILTSIKKDIKADYLLGDKVFYKKHFGNRPLNRLQTEEIFSAFEKELLEGHESLTEWVVNHWVFKHGDLYAHFAERLSEIRPDFNELKELTGPESDQVLRGTEHFGAVDLYLFSVLNGVVFPSSIFEALRADALEAKKIEEANAASDLTQETLQQIIERQQRELSRLQEKFESKVSGVLRKYQVDTEALKKQIRALQKQLQA
;
A
#
# COMPACT_ATOMS: atom_id res chain seq x y z
N MET A 1 -26.25 -3.51 11.61
CA MET A 1 -25.67 -2.72 10.51
C MET A 1 -26.29 -1.35 10.59
N LEU A 2 -25.50 -0.29 10.79
CA LEU A 2 -26.02 1.07 10.81
C LEU A 2 -26.38 1.42 9.36
N CYS A 3 -27.65 1.24 9.00
CA CYS A 3 -28.15 1.59 7.67
C CYS A 3 -28.47 3.07 7.63
N PHE A 4 -27.44 3.92 7.58
CA PHE A 4 -27.68 5.32 7.28
C PHE A 4 -27.89 5.50 5.78
N ARG A 5 -29.08 5.99 5.44
CA ARG A 5 -29.42 6.36 4.07
C ARG A 5 -28.82 7.74 3.81
N TYR A 6 -27.82 7.79 2.93
CA TYR A 6 -27.25 9.03 2.43
C TYR A 6 -28.33 9.82 1.69
N GLN A 7 -28.70 10.99 2.21
CA GLN A 7 -29.69 11.87 1.60
C GLN A 7 -29.06 13.25 1.39
N GLN A 8 -28.37 13.46 0.27
CA GLN A 8 -28.12 14.81 -0.20
C GLN A 8 -29.36 15.33 -0.94
N ALA A 9 -29.64 16.62 -0.73
CA ALA A 9 -30.70 17.34 -1.41
C ALA A 9 -30.51 17.26 -2.93
N GLY A 10 -31.41 16.53 -3.62
CA GLY A 10 -31.64 16.68 -5.05
C GLY A 10 -31.24 15.52 -5.95
N ASP A 11 -30.27 14.68 -5.60
CA ASP A 11 -29.89 13.52 -6.41
C ASP A 11 -29.53 12.33 -5.53
N PHE A 12 -30.25 11.22 -5.72
CA PHE A 12 -29.87 9.92 -5.19
C PHE A 12 -28.56 9.53 -5.87
N VAL A 13 -27.45 9.51 -5.15
CA VAL A 13 -26.27 8.79 -5.65
C VAL A 13 -26.59 7.31 -5.49
N GLU A 14 -27.23 6.73 -6.52
CA GLU A 14 -27.60 5.31 -6.57
C GLU A 14 -26.37 4.41 -6.36
N ASN A 15 -25.16 4.91 -6.62
CA ASN A 15 -23.92 4.17 -6.46
C ASN A 15 -22.81 4.96 -5.73
N LYS A 16 -22.60 4.63 -4.45
CA LYS A 16 -21.54 5.20 -3.60
C LYS A 16 -20.13 5.06 -4.21
N PHE A 17 -19.90 4.01 -5.01
CA PHE A 17 -18.59 3.76 -5.61
C PHE A 17 -18.27 4.68 -6.79
N GLU A 18 -19.25 5.42 -7.32
CA GLU A 18 -18.95 6.49 -8.29
C GLU A 18 -18.23 7.67 -7.65
N LEU A 19 -18.67 8.08 -6.46
CA LEU A 19 -17.98 9.11 -5.67
C LEU A 19 -16.63 8.61 -5.17
N LEU A 20 -16.54 7.31 -4.88
CA LEU A 20 -15.34 6.70 -4.32
C LEU A 20 -14.36 6.17 -5.38
N ARG A 21 -14.59 6.44 -6.68
CA ARG A 21 -13.73 5.98 -7.79
C ARG A 21 -12.23 6.10 -7.50
N PRO A 22 -11.71 7.25 -7.01
CA PRO A 22 -10.29 7.38 -6.72
C PRO A 22 -9.79 6.37 -5.67
N TRP A 23 -10.63 5.93 -4.75
CA TRP A 23 -10.26 5.09 -3.61
C TRP A 23 -10.73 3.64 -3.73
N VAL A 24 -11.35 3.24 -4.84
CA VAL A 24 -11.84 1.85 -5.03
C VAL A 24 -10.71 0.85 -4.84
N ASN A 25 -9.54 1.10 -5.44
CA ASN A 25 -8.39 0.21 -5.29
C ASN A 25 -7.88 0.15 -3.85
N ASP A 26 -7.93 1.25 -3.10
CA ASP A 26 -7.50 1.30 -1.71
C ASP A 26 -8.44 0.47 -0.83
N ILE A 27 -9.75 0.63 -1.05
CA ILE A 27 -10.81 -0.17 -0.42
C ILE A 27 -10.57 -1.67 -0.70
N LEU A 28 -10.43 -2.07 -1.97
CA LEU A 28 -10.23 -3.46 -2.36
C LEU A 28 -8.90 -4.04 -1.85
N THR A 29 -7.85 -3.23 -1.80
CA THR A 29 -6.55 -3.63 -1.24
C THR A 29 -6.69 -4.01 0.22
N SER A 30 -7.47 -3.24 0.98
CA SER A 30 -7.68 -3.52 2.39
C SER A 30 -8.36 -4.88 2.63
N ILE A 31 -9.31 -5.30 1.79
CA ILE A 31 -10.06 -6.57 1.93
C ILE A 31 -9.58 -7.66 0.96
N LYS A 32 -8.40 -7.51 0.37
CA LYS A 32 -7.85 -8.41 -0.67
C LYS A 32 -7.83 -9.88 -0.26
N LYS A 33 -7.53 -10.17 1.00
CA LYS A 33 -7.47 -11.54 1.52
C LYS A 33 -8.86 -12.17 1.54
N ASP A 34 -9.85 -11.42 2.01
CA ASP A 34 -11.24 -11.86 2.11
C ASP A 34 -11.87 -12.03 0.72
N ILE A 35 -11.52 -11.16 -0.24
CA ILE A 35 -11.94 -11.32 -1.64
C ILE A 35 -11.52 -12.69 -2.18
N LYS A 36 -10.25 -13.08 -1.95
CA LYS A 36 -9.72 -14.35 -2.47
C LYS A 36 -10.21 -15.57 -1.69
N ALA A 37 -10.34 -15.45 -0.37
CA ALA A 37 -10.65 -16.57 0.50
C ALA A 37 -12.15 -16.84 0.63
N ASP A 38 -12.99 -15.81 0.52
CA ASP A 38 -14.42 -15.90 0.73
C ASP A 38 -15.19 -15.63 -0.57
N TYR A 39 -15.15 -14.38 -1.07
CA TYR A 39 -16.02 -13.97 -2.18
C TYR A 39 -15.82 -14.78 -3.47
N LEU A 40 -14.57 -14.91 -3.95
CA LEU A 40 -14.28 -15.62 -5.20
C LEU A 40 -14.54 -17.12 -5.12
N LEU A 41 -14.53 -17.72 -3.93
CA LEU A 41 -14.85 -19.13 -3.72
C LEU A 41 -16.36 -19.36 -3.52
N GLY A 42 -17.04 -18.41 -2.88
CA GLY A 42 -18.47 -18.44 -2.61
C GLY A 42 -19.32 -18.11 -3.84
N ASP A 43 -18.98 -17.05 -4.57
CA ASP A 43 -19.75 -16.60 -5.74
C ASP A 43 -19.20 -17.18 -7.05
N LYS A 44 -19.66 -18.39 -7.37
CA LYS A 44 -19.30 -19.09 -8.61
C LYS A 44 -19.84 -18.40 -9.87
N VAL A 45 -20.92 -17.62 -9.75
CA VAL A 45 -21.53 -16.91 -10.89
C VAL A 45 -20.63 -15.75 -11.29
N PHE A 46 -20.26 -14.92 -10.32
CA PHE A 46 -19.28 -13.84 -10.50
C PHE A 46 -17.95 -14.40 -11.03
N TYR A 47 -17.43 -15.46 -10.39
CA TYR A 47 -16.16 -16.05 -10.79
C TYR A 47 -16.17 -16.51 -12.25
N LYS A 48 -17.22 -17.21 -12.67
CA LYS A 48 -17.34 -17.72 -14.04
C LYS A 48 -17.55 -16.58 -15.06
N LYS A 49 -18.31 -15.53 -14.68
CA LYS A 49 -18.57 -14.35 -15.53
C LYS A 49 -17.27 -13.62 -15.89
N HIS A 50 -16.37 -13.43 -14.92
CA HIS A 50 -15.16 -12.60 -15.09
C HIS A 50 -13.88 -13.40 -15.37
N PHE A 51 -13.75 -14.60 -14.81
CA PHE A 51 -12.51 -15.39 -14.88
C PHE A 51 -12.67 -16.76 -15.56
N GLY A 52 -13.90 -17.14 -15.93
CA GLY A 52 -14.21 -18.40 -16.59
C GLY A 52 -13.78 -19.61 -15.76
N ASN A 53 -12.95 -20.47 -16.35
CA ASN A 53 -12.40 -21.68 -15.71
C ASN A 53 -10.92 -21.53 -15.32
N ARG A 54 -10.37 -20.31 -15.31
CA ARG A 54 -8.99 -20.09 -14.87
C ARG A 54 -8.87 -20.46 -13.39
N PRO A 55 -7.76 -21.07 -12.94
CA PRO A 55 -7.56 -21.35 -11.53
C PRO A 55 -7.18 -20.07 -10.75
N LEU A 56 -7.67 -19.95 -9.52
CA LEU A 56 -7.53 -18.74 -8.67
C LEU A 56 -6.06 -18.33 -8.45
N ASN A 57 -5.15 -19.30 -8.37
CA ASN A 57 -3.72 -19.07 -8.20
C ASN A 57 -3.03 -18.41 -9.41
N ARG A 58 -3.69 -18.38 -10.58
CA ARG A 58 -3.19 -17.73 -11.81
C ARG A 58 -3.84 -16.39 -12.08
N LEU A 59 -4.67 -15.88 -11.16
CA LEU A 59 -5.28 -14.56 -11.27
C LEU A 59 -4.38 -13.51 -10.63
N GLN A 60 -4.05 -12.49 -11.42
CA GLN A 60 -3.31 -11.33 -10.93
C GLN A 60 -4.23 -10.44 -10.07
N THR A 61 -3.64 -9.63 -9.20
CA THR A 61 -4.43 -8.80 -8.27
C THR A 61 -5.20 -7.73 -9.04
N GLU A 62 -4.56 -7.17 -10.06
CA GLU A 62 -5.05 -6.11 -10.92
C GLU A 62 -6.24 -6.62 -11.76
N GLU A 63 -6.18 -7.87 -12.24
CA GLU A 63 -7.31 -8.52 -12.92
C GLU A 63 -8.53 -8.65 -12.00
N ILE A 64 -8.30 -9.03 -10.74
CA ILE A 64 -9.38 -9.17 -9.74
C ILE A 64 -9.97 -7.80 -9.42
N PHE A 65 -9.12 -6.80 -9.17
CA PHE A 65 -9.59 -5.46 -8.81
C PHE A 65 -10.35 -4.78 -9.96
N SER A 66 -9.89 -4.95 -11.20
CA SER A 66 -10.60 -4.42 -12.36
C SER A 66 -12.00 -5.05 -12.53
N ALA A 67 -12.15 -6.35 -12.28
CA ALA A 67 -13.45 -7.01 -12.31
C ALA A 67 -14.40 -6.50 -11.21
N PHE A 68 -13.87 -6.29 -10.00
CA PHE A 68 -14.62 -5.72 -8.89
C PHE A 68 -15.02 -4.27 -9.16
N GLU A 69 -14.08 -3.42 -9.58
CA GLU A 69 -14.33 -2.03 -9.92
C GLU A 69 -15.46 -1.90 -10.96
N LYS A 70 -15.44 -2.74 -12.00
CA LYS A 70 -16.48 -2.74 -13.03
C LYS A 70 -17.86 -3.05 -12.44
N GLU A 71 -17.99 -4.11 -11.65
CA GLU A 71 -19.29 -4.53 -11.08
C GLU A 71 -19.77 -3.59 -9.96
N LEU A 72 -18.83 -3.01 -9.21
CA LEU A 72 -19.14 -1.98 -8.22
C LEU A 72 -19.66 -0.71 -8.90
N LEU A 73 -19.10 -0.30 -10.04
CA LEU A 73 -19.58 0.85 -10.82
C LEU A 73 -20.90 0.57 -11.56
N GLU A 74 -21.14 -0.68 -11.96
CA GLU A 74 -22.43 -1.11 -12.52
C GLU A 74 -23.56 -1.16 -11.47
N GLY A 75 -23.24 -0.95 -10.18
CA GLY A 75 -24.23 -0.86 -9.11
C GLY A 75 -24.74 -2.22 -8.63
N HIS A 76 -23.91 -3.27 -8.71
CA HIS A 76 -24.32 -4.59 -8.25
C HIS A 76 -24.50 -4.60 -6.72
N GLU A 77 -25.75 -4.57 -6.25
CA GLU A 77 -26.09 -4.36 -4.83
C GLU A 77 -25.44 -5.37 -3.89
N SER A 78 -25.50 -6.67 -4.21
CA SER A 78 -24.96 -7.71 -3.33
C SER A 78 -23.44 -7.64 -3.17
N LEU A 79 -22.73 -7.24 -4.23
CA LEU A 79 -21.28 -7.07 -4.20
C LEU A 79 -20.93 -5.80 -3.42
N THR A 80 -21.66 -4.72 -3.67
CA THR A 80 -21.54 -3.44 -2.97
C THR A 80 -21.68 -3.64 -1.47
N GLU A 81 -22.75 -4.31 -1.04
CA GLU A 81 -22.99 -4.62 0.37
C GLU A 81 -21.88 -5.50 0.96
N TRP A 82 -21.44 -6.53 0.24
CA TRP A 82 -20.36 -7.40 0.70
C TRP A 82 -19.05 -6.62 0.91
N VAL A 83 -18.66 -5.77 -0.05
CA VAL A 83 -17.44 -4.93 0.04
C VAL A 83 -17.53 -3.94 1.18
N VAL A 84 -18.66 -3.24 1.32
CA VAL A 84 -18.90 -2.28 2.42
C VAL A 84 -18.76 -3.00 3.76
N ASN A 85 -19.43 -4.13 3.95
CA ASN A 85 -19.42 -4.85 5.22
C ASN A 85 -18.02 -5.34 5.61
N HIS A 86 -17.27 -5.90 4.67
CA HIS A 86 -15.92 -6.39 4.95
C HIS A 86 -14.95 -5.25 5.22
N TRP A 87 -15.10 -4.13 4.50
CA TRP A 87 -14.28 -2.95 4.75
C TRP A 87 -14.57 -2.36 6.14
N VAL A 88 -15.84 -2.20 6.49
CA VAL A 88 -16.25 -1.65 7.80
C VAL A 88 -15.83 -2.56 8.94
N PHE A 89 -15.96 -3.88 8.78
CA PHE A 89 -15.52 -4.84 9.79
C PHE A 89 -14.01 -4.77 10.02
N LYS A 90 -13.22 -4.59 8.95
CA LYS A 90 -11.77 -4.40 9.06
C LYS A 90 -11.40 -3.10 9.78
N HIS A 91 -12.22 -2.06 9.65
CA HIS A 91 -12.08 -0.78 10.35
C HIS A 91 -13.03 -0.70 11.57
N GLY A 92 -13.15 -1.82 12.29
CA GLY A 92 -14.06 -1.95 13.43
C GLY A 92 -13.80 -0.95 14.56
N ASP A 93 -12.55 -0.50 14.74
CA ASP A 93 -12.20 0.52 15.73
C ASP A 93 -12.84 1.86 15.41
N LEU A 94 -12.85 2.24 14.13
CA LEU A 94 -13.49 3.47 13.67
C LEU A 94 -15.01 3.35 13.79
N TYR A 95 -15.57 2.18 13.50
CA TYR A 95 -16.99 1.90 13.77
C TYR A 95 -17.33 2.05 15.26
N ALA A 96 -16.51 1.48 16.16
CA ALA A 96 -16.72 1.54 17.59
C ALA A 96 -16.67 2.99 18.10
N HIS A 97 -15.69 3.78 17.66
CA HIS A 97 -15.58 5.21 17.99
C HIS A 97 -16.83 5.98 17.58
N PHE A 98 -17.28 5.81 16.33
CA PHE A 98 -18.48 6.49 15.84
C PHE A 98 -19.74 6.04 16.57
N ALA A 99 -19.90 4.73 16.83
CA ALA A 99 -21.05 4.21 17.56
C ALA A 99 -21.11 4.73 19.00
N GLU A 100 -19.98 4.78 19.71
CA GLU A 100 -19.88 5.34 21.05
C GLU A 100 -20.27 6.82 21.04
N ARG A 101 -19.63 7.63 20.20
CA ARG A 101 -19.91 9.08 20.10
C ARG A 101 -21.33 9.40 19.68
N LEU A 102 -21.88 8.67 18.72
CA LEU A 102 -23.27 8.87 18.27
C LEU A 102 -24.26 8.47 19.36
N SER A 103 -23.98 7.41 20.13
CA SER A 103 -24.83 6.98 21.23
C SER A 103 -24.86 7.99 22.39
N GLU A 104 -23.74 8.69 22.65
CA GLU A 104 -23.67 9.79 23.63
C GLU A 104 -24.53 10.99 23.23
N ILE A 105 -24.58 11.28 21.93
CA ILE A 105 -25.32 12.43 21.39
C ILE A 105 -26.81 12.10 21.32
N ARG A 106 -27.17 10.94 20.75
CA ARG A 106 -28.56 10.48 20.63
C ARG A 106 -28.66 8.96 20.80
N PRO A 107 -29.43 8.48 21.78
CA PRO A 107 -29.63 7.04 22.01
C PRO A 107 -30.28 6.30 20.83
N ASP A 108 -31.07 6.99 20.00
CA ASP A 108 -31.74 6.44 18.82
C ASP A 108 -31.17 7.01 17.52
N PHE A 109 -29.85 6.86 17.36
CA PHE A 109 -29.10 7.41 16.23
C PHE A 109 -29.38 6.68 14.91
N ASN A 110 -30.10 5.55 14.90
CA ASN A 110 -30.43 4.80 13.69
C ASN A 110 -31.40 5.54 12.75
N GLU A 111 -32.22 6.46 13.29
CA GLU A 111 -33.18 7.25 12.51
C GLU A 111 -32.65 8.63 12.12
N LEU A 112 -31.37 8.92 12.40
CA LEU A 112 -30.82 10.24 12.19
C LEU A 112 -30.66 10.56 10.69
N LYS A 113 -31.32 11.63 10.24
CA LYS A 113 -31.23 12.09 8.85
C LYS A 113 -30.00 12.95 8.58
N GLU A 114 -29.55 13.77 9.52
CA GLU A 114 -28.39 14.66 9.38
C GLU A 114 -27.93 15.09 10.79
N LEU A 115 -26.62 15.13 11.00
CA LEU A 115 -26.00 15.69 12.20
C LEU A 115 -25.94 17.21 12.09
N THR A 116 -26.10 17.93 13.20
CA THR A 116 -25.78 19.36 13.23
C THR A 116 -24.26 19.57 13.20
N GLY A 117 -23.82 20.79 12.85
CA GLY A 117 -22.38 21.14 12.88
C GLY A 117 -21.70 20.82 14.22
N PRO A 118 -22.26 21.24 15.37
CA PRO A 118 -21.69 20.92 16.68
C PRO A 118 -21.66 19.41 17.02
N GLU A 119 -22.71 18.66 16.65
CA GLU A 119 -22.73 17.20 16.83
C GLU A 119 -21.67 16.51 15.95
N SER A 120 -21.49 17.00 14.73
CA SER A 120 -20.46 16.51 13.80
C SER A 120 -19.06 16.73 14.35
N ASP A 121 -18.77 17.94 14.86
CA ASP A 121 -17.49 18.24 15.50
C ASP A 121 -17.24 17.33 16.71
N GLN A 122 -18.29 16.98 17.47
CA GLN A 122 -18.17 16.08 18.62
C GLN A 122 -17.85 14.64 18.21
N VAL A 123 -18.42 14.15 17.11
CA VAL A 123 -18.12 12.81 16.57
C VAL A 123 -16.71 12.74 15.98
N LEU A 124 -16.29 13.81 15.31
CA LEU A 124 -14.97 13.91 14.67
C LEU A 124 -13.83 14.17 15.67
N ARG A 125 -14.14 14.52 16.92
CA ARG A 125 -13.09 14.67 17.95
C ARG A 125 -12.37 13.35 18.22
N GLY A 126 -11.05 13.40 18.13
CA GLY A 126 -10.19 12.25 18.39
C GLY A 126 -10.09 11.30 17.20
N THR A 127 -10.61 11.63 16.02
CA THR A 127 -10.45 10.78 14.84
C THR A 127 -9.11 10.99 14.11
N GLU A 128 -8.26 11.90 14.60
CA GLU A 128 -7.02 12.28 13.91
C GLU A 128 -6.07 11.09 13.73
N HIS A 129 -6.11 10.11 14.63
CA HIS A 129 -5.25 8.94 14.59
C HIS A 129 -5.68 7.86 13.59
N PHE A 130 -6.91 7.91 13.07
CA PHE A 130 -7.39 6.97 12.06
C PHE A 130 -7.00 7.37 10.63
N GLY A 131 -6.68 8.65 10.42
CA GLY A 131 -6.33 9.19 9.10
C GLY A 131 -7.54 9.72 8.33
N ALA A 132 -7.29 10.76 7.53
CA ALA A 132 -8.34 11.49 6.81
C ALA A 132 -9.03 10.64 5.73
N VAL A 133 -8.28 9.75 5.08
CA VAL A 133 -8.81 8.88 4.01
C VAL A 133 -9.83 7.90 4.59
N ASP A 134 -9.47 7.15 5.63
CA ASP A 134 -10.35 6.16 6.24
C ASP A 134 -11.60 6.79 6.85
N LEU A 135 -11.45 7.98 7.44
CA LEU A 135 -12.56 8.75 7.98
C LEU A 135 -13.58 9.16 6.90
N TYR A 136 -13.09 9.66 5.76
CA TYR A 136 -13.94 10.00 4.63
C TYR A 136 -14.59 8.75 4.02
N LEU A 137 -13.82 7.68 3.79
CA LEU A 137 -14.33 6.41 3.26
C LEU A 137 -15.43 5.85 4.14
N PHE A 138 -15.23 5.82 5.45
CA PHE A 138 -16.24 5.35 6.39
C PHE A 138 -17.51 6.19 6.36
N SER A 139 -17.37 7.52 6.27
CA SER A 139 -18.50 8.44 6.18
C SER A 139 -19.38 8.13 4.96
N VAL A 140 -18.76 7.86 3.81
CA VAL A 140 -19.48 7.50 2.58
C VAL A 140 -20.03 6.06 2.62
N LEU A 141 -19.24 5.09 3.05
CA LEU A 141 -19.60 3.66 3.03
C LEU A 141 -20.72 3.35 4.03
N ASN A 142 -20.59 3.82 5.29
CA ASN A 142 -21.65 3.68 6.30
C ASN A 142 -22.78 4.70 6.14
N GLY A 143 -22.58 5.74 5.34
CA GLY A 143 -23.60 6.76 5.06
C GLY A 143 -23.83 7.73 6.22
N VAL A 144 -22.82 7.98 7.07
CA VAL A 144 -22.94 8.95 8.18
C VAL A 144 -23.31 10.32 7.60
N VAL A 145 -24.47 10.85 8.00
CA VAL A 145 -25.00 12.05 7.37
C VAL A 145 -24.46 13.29 8.06
N PHE A 146 -23.32 13.76 7.57
CA PHE A 146 -22.72 15.04 7.93
C PHE A 146 -23.32 16.20 7.12
N PRO A 147 -23.31 17.43 7.66
CA PRO A 147 -23.55 18.64 6.89
C PRO A 147 -22.62 18.74 5.68
N SER A 148 -23.13 19.28 4.56
CA SER A 148 -22.36 19.41 3.32
C SER A 148 -21.03 20.15 3.51
N SER A 149 -20.97 21.14 4.40
CA SER A 149 -19.73 21.88 4.70
C SER A 149 -18.65 21.00 5.32
N ILE A 150 -19.04 20.10 6.24
CA ILE A 150 -18.12 19.18 6.93
C ILE A 150 -17.73 18.03 6.01
N PHE A 151 -18.70 17.53 5.23
CA PHE A 151 -18.45 16.48 4.27
C PHE A 151 -17.43 16.90 3.19
N GLU A 152 -17.57 18.10 2.62
CA GLU A 152 -16.60 18.62 1.64
C GLU A 152 -15.22 18.89 2.26
N ALA A 153 -15.16 19.30 3.53
CA ALA A 153 -13.89 19.42 4.25
C ALA A 153 -13.19 18.05 4.39
N LEU A 154 -13.92 17.03 4.86
CA LEU A 154 -13.40 15.66 4.97
C LEU A 154 -12.92 15.12 3.61
N ARG A 155 -13.66 15.43 2.53
CA ARG A 155 -13.27 15.06 1.17
C ARG A 155 -11.97 15.74 0.74
N ALA A 156 -11.83 17.04 1.00
CA ALA A 156 -10.63 17.80 0.67
C ALA A 156 -9.40 17.26 1.43
N ASP A 157 -9.56 17.02 2.73
CA ASP A 157 -8.50 16.46 3.58
C ASP A 157 -8.08 15.06 3.12
N ALA A 158 -9.05 14.20 2.76
CA ALA A 158 -8.76 12.88 2.21
C ALA A 158 -8.04 12.93 0.86
N LEU A 159 -8.39 13.87 -0.02
CA LEU A 159 -7.70 14.07 -1.30
C LEU A 159 -6.28 14.60 -1.11
N GLU A 160 -6.06 15.48 -0.15
CA GLU A 160 -4.72 15.99 0.18
C GLU A 160 -3.85 14.90 0.80
N ALA A 161 -4.37 14.17 1.79
CA ALA A 161 -3.69 13.05 2.41
C ALA A 161 -3.29 11.98 1.37
N LYS A 162 -4.19 11.66 0.43
CA LYS A 162 -3.90 10.72 -0.65
C LYS A 162 -2.75 11.19 -1.54
N LYS A 163 -2.73 12.46 -1.94
CA LYS A 163 -1.63 13.02 -2.75
C LYS A 163 -0.29 12.95 -2.02
N ILE A 164 -0.30 13.22 -0.72
CA ILE A 164 0.89 13.13 0.13
C ILE A 164 1.38 11.68 0.20
N GLU A 165 0.47 10.73 0.40
CA GLU A 165 0.79 9.29 0.43
C GLU A 165 1.36 8.81 -0.90
N GLU A 166 0.76 9.17 -2.03
CA GLU A 166 1.27 8.85 -3.37
C GLU A 166 2.66 9.45 -3.62
N ALA A 167 2.89 10.69 -3.18
CA ALA A 167 4.19 11.36 -3.29
C ALA A 167 5.26 10.68 -2.42
N ASN A 168 4.91 10.27 -1.20
CA ASN A 168 5.80 9.55 -0.31
C ASN A 168 6.13 8.15 -0.86
N ALA A 169 5.13 7.40 -1.32
CA ALA A 169 5.33 6.10 -1.95
C ALA A 169 6.23 6.17 -3.18
N ALA A 170 6.09 7.21 -4.01
CA ALA A 170 6.99 7.46 -5.13
C ALA A 170 8.43 7.78 -4.68
N SER A 171 8.59 8.54 -3.58
CA SER A 171 9.89 8.85 -3.00
C SER A 171 10.58 7.59 -2.46
N ASP A 172 9.85 6.77 -1.70
CA ASP A 172 10.37 5.54 -1.09
C ASP A 172 10.83 4.54 -2.15
N LEU A 173 10.03 4.37 -3.21
CA LEU A 173 10.39 3.49 -4.34
C LEU A 173 11.66 3.98 -5.06
N THR A 174 11.86 5.30 -5.12
CA THR A 174 13.08 5.90 -5.66
C THR A 174 14.27 5.67 -4.72
N GLN A 175 14.08 5.75 -3.41
CA GLN A 175 15.15 5.46 -2.44
C GLN A 175 15.55 3.99 -2.45
N GLU A 176 14.60 3.06 -2.47
CA GLU A 176 14.88 1.62 -2.54
C GLU A 176 15.65 1.25 -3.80
N THR A 177 15.26 1.80 -4.96
CA THR A 177 15.96 1.57 -6.22
C THR A 177 17.38 2.13 -6.20
N LEU A 178 17.59 3.33 -5.64
CA LEU A 178 18.93 3.90 -5.44
C LEU A 178 19.79 3.04 -4.51
N GLN A 179 19.23 2.56 -3.39
CA GLN A 179 19.92 1.70 -2.45
C GLN A 179 20.41 0.41 -3.13
N GLN A 180 19.56 -0.23 -3.92
CA GLN A 180 19.91 -1.45 -4.68
C GLN A 180 21.04 -1.19 -5.69
N ILE A 181 21.05 -0.03 -6.34
CA ILE A 181 22.12 0.36 -7.27
C ILE A 181 23.44 0.55 -6.52
N ILE A 182 23.42 1.24 -5.37
CA ILE A 182 24.62 1.45 -4.54
C ILE A 182 25.21 0.11 -4.08
N GLU A 183 24.38 -0.79 -3.56
CA GLU A 183 24.84 -2.11 -3.12
C GLU A 183 25.46 -2.92 -4.26
N ARG A 184 24.86 -2.86 -5.45
CA ARG A 184 25.41 -3.55 -6.63
C ARG A 184 26.79 -2.98 -6.98
N GLN A 185 26.95 -1.66 -7.00
CA GLN A 185 28.22 -1.01 -7.29
C GLN A 185 29.28 -1.32 -6.22
N GLN A 186 28.91 -1.34 -4.93
CA GLN A 186 29.82 -1.73 -3.86
C GLN A 186 30.33 -3.17 -4.00
N ARG A 187 29.46 -4.11 -4.40
CA ARG A 187 29.87 -5.50 -4.69
C ARG A 187 30.83 -5.58 -5.87
N GLU A 188 30.61 -4.78 -6.92
CA GLU A 188 31.51 -4.71 -8.08
C GLU A 188 32.87 -4.11 -7.71
N LEU A 189 32.89 -3.03 -6.92
CA LEU A 189 34.13 -2.42 -6.41
C LEU A 189 34.92 -3.39 -5.53
N SER A 190 34.27 -4.11 -4.64
CA SER A 190 34.92 -5.10 -3.76
C SER A 190 35.60 -6.21 -4.58
N ARG A 191 34.92 -6.74 -5.60
CA ARG A 191 35.49 -7.74 -6.51
C ARG A 191 36.67 -7.20 -7.31
N LEU A 192 36.61 -5.94 -7.74
CA LEU A 192 37.72 -5.30 -8.44
C LEU A 192 38.92 -5.14 -7.51
N GLN A 193 38.68 -4.67 -6.28
CA GLN A 193 39.71 -4.50 -5.27
C GLN A 193 40.41 -5.83 -4.96
N GLU A 194 39.68 -6.91 -4.69
CA GLU A 194 40.26 -8.25 -4.49
C GLU A 194 41.11 -8.71 -5.67
N LYS A 195 40.66 -8.47 -6.91
CA LYS A 195 41.44 -8.80 -8.13
C LYS A 195 42.72 -7.99 -8.21
N PHE A 196 42.68 -6.69 -7.89
CA PHE A 196 43.87 -5.84 -7.91
C PHE A 196 44.85 -6.19 -6.80
N GLU A 197 44.37 -6.41 -5.57
CA GLU A 197 45.19 -6.85 -4.43
C GLU A 197 45.88 -8.18 -4.72
N SER A 198 45.15 -9.15 -5.29
CA SER A 198 45.71 -10.43 -5.71
C SER A 198 46.80 -10.26 -6.76
N LYS A 199 46.57 -9.44 -7.80
CA LYS A 199 47.58 -9.14 -8.83
C LYS A 199 48.84 -8.48 -8.23
N VAL A 200 48.68 -7.47 -7.39
CA VAL A 200 49.80 -6.77 -6.74
C VAL A 200 50.59 -7.74 -5.87
N SER A 201 49.90 -8.60 -5.10
CA SER A 201 50.55 -9.62 -4.27
C SER A 201 51.36 -10.62 -5.10
N GLY A 202 50.85 -11.04 -6.26
CA GLY A 202 51.54 -11.94 -7.18
C GLY A 202 52.78 -11.30 -7.79
N VAL A 203 52.70 -10.03 -8.18
CA VAL A 203 53.82 -9.25 -8.70
C VAL A 203 54.91 -9.09 -7.63
N LEU A 204 54.54 -8.75 -6.39
CA LEU A 204 55.47 -8.64 -5.26
C LEU A 204 56.21 -9.95 -4.98
N ARG A 205 55.50 -11.08 -4.97
CA ARG A 205 56.12 -12.41 -4.80
C ARG A 205 57.11 -12.71 -5.92
N LYS A 206 56.77 -12.39 -7.17
CA LYS A 206 57.68 -12.58 -8.31
C LYS A 206 58.96 -11.76 -8.13
N TYR A 207 58.85 -10.48 -7.77
CA TYR A 207 60.01 -9.63 -7.49
C TYR A 207 60.88 -10.19 -6.34
N GLN A 208 60.28 -10.75 -5.29
CA GLN A 208 61.04 -11.39 -4.21
C GLN A 208 61.84 -12.61 -4.70
N VAL A 209 61.21 -13.49 -5.47
CA VAL A 209 61.90 -14.66 -6.05
C VAL A 209 63.03 -14.24 -6.97
N ASP A 210 62.77 -13.28 -7.87
CA ASP A 210 63.76 -12.79 -8.83
C ASP A 210 64.95 -12.14 -8.10
N THR A 211 64.71 -11.34 -7.05
CA THR A 211 65.78 -10.72 -6.26
C THR A 211 66.61 -11.74 -5.48
N GLU A 212 66.01 -12.81 -4.95
CA GLU A 212 66.76 -13.90 -4.31
C GLU A 212 67.60 -14.69 -5.31
N ALA A 213 67.06 -14.98 -6.49
CA ALA A 213 67.78 -15.67 -7.56
C ALA A 213 68.99 -14.83 -8.03
N LEU A 214 68.80 -13.53 -8.26
CA LEU A 214 69.88 -12.59 -8.60
C LEU A 214 70.94 -12.53 -7.49
N LYS A 215 70.54 -12.46 -6.21
CA LYS A 215 71.50 -12.50 -5.09
C LYS A 215 72.34 -13.79 -5.09
N LYS A 216 71.73 -14.94 -5.39
CA LYS A 216 72.47 -16.22 -5.51
C LYS A 216 73.45 -16.20 -6.68
N GLN A 217 73.03 -15.70 -7.84
CA GLN A 217 73.90 -15.56 -9.02
C GLN A 217 75.08 -14.62 -8.74
N ILE A 218 74.84 -13.46 -8.11
CA ILE A 218 75.89 -12.52 -7.73
C ILE A 218 76.91 -13.18 -6.81
N ARG A 219 76.46 -13.94 -5.79
CA ARG A 219 77.38 -14.67 -4.89
C ARG A 219 78.20 -15.73 -5.63
N ALA A 220 77.61 -16.43 -6.59
CA ALA A 220 78.30 -17.43 -7.39
C ALA A 220 79.39 -16.79 -8.28
N LEU A 221 79.05 -15.67 -8.95
CA LEU A 221 80.00 -14.89 -9.76
C LEU A 221 81.11 -14.29 -8.91
N GLN A 222 80.81 -13.77 -7.72
CA GLN A 222 81.81 -13.26 -6.77
C GLN A 222 82.81 -14.34 -6.36
N LYS A 223 82.35 -15.58 -6.11
CA LYS A 223 83.23 -16.71 -5.82
C LYS A 223 84.13 -17.09 -7.00
N GLN A 224 83.62 -17.01 -8.22
CA GLN A 224 84.42 -17.28 -9.42
C GLN A 224 85.46 -16.20 -9.71
N LEU A 225 85.20 -14.95 -9.35
CA LEU A 225 86.16 -13.84 -9.47
C LEU A 225 87.25 -13.82 -8.39
N GLN A 226 87.03 -14.51 -7.27
CA GLN A 226 87.97 -14.61 -6.14
C GLN A 226 88.78 -15.92 -6.13
N ALA A 227 88.50 -16.84 -7.06
CA ALA A 227 89.26 -18.06 -7.31
C ALA A 227 90.21 -17.86 -8.49
#